data_AF-A0A6G3MLR4-F1
#
_entry.id   AF-A0A6G3MLR4-F1
#
_cell.length_a   1.000
_cell.length_b   1.000
_cell.length_c   1.000
_cell.angle_alpha   90.00
_cell.angle_beta   90.00
_cell.angle_gamma   90.00
#
_symmetry.space_group_name_H-M   'P 1'
#
loop_
_entity.id
_entity.type
_entity.pdbx_description
1 polymer ?
#
loop_
_entity_poly.entity_id
_entity_poly.type
_entity_poly.pdbx_seq_one_letter_code
_entity_poly.pdbx_strand_id
1 'polypeptide(L)'
;SLYPLGKEQRENVYQAANAPIGYSMCPICSSNCKIGGPVWSDSIHNFDFISLCIKEVKANKSIYGTFRRIEGLLSVIGEELPDTPFYYVPDDMFSVIRSSTPPSLELHSAFAHLGYLTSYTHCKKNAFKTNAPSKGKNVL
;
A
#
# COMPACT_ATOMS: atom_id res chain seq x y z
N SER A 1 4.79 20.19 20.10
CA SER A 1 3.75 21.03 19.49
C SER A 1 2.92 20.13 18.59
N LEU A 2 1.62 19.95 18.87
CA LEU A 2 0.72 19.14 18.04
C LEU A 2 0.35 19.95 16.80
N TYR A 3 0.69 19.46 15.61
CA TYR A 3 0.28 20.10 14.36
C TYR A 3 -1.21 19.84 14.12
N PRO A 4 -1.99 20.86 13.70
CA PRO A 4 -3.40 20.65 13.37
C PRO A 4 -3.50 19.71 12.18
N LEU A 5 -4.39 18.71 12.25
CA LEU A 5 -4.56 17.70 11.19
C LEU A 5 -5.38 18.20 10.00
N GLY A 6 -6.27 19.16 10.25
CA GLY A 6 -7.11 19.80 9.25
C GLY A 6 -7.12 21.32 9.41
N LYS A 7 -7.42 22.01 8.31
CA LYS A 7 -7.67 23.46 8.28
C LYS A 7 -8.98 23.73 7.58
N GLU A 8 -9.77 24.63 8.13
CA GLU A 8 -10.95 25.16 7.45
C GLU A 8 -10.51 26.11 6.33
N GLN A 9 -10.98 25.89 5.11
CA GLN A 9 -10.71 26.74 3.95
C GLN A 9 -11.76 27.82 3.76
N ARG A 10 -13.02 27.43 4.00
CA ARG A 10 -14.26 28.20 3.89
C ARG A 10 -15.23 27.60 4.90
N GLU A 11 -16.32 28.31 5.21
CA GLU A 11 -17.36 27.82 6.12
C GLU A 11 -17.78 26.39 5.76
N ASN A 12 -17.58 25.45 6.68
CA ASN A 12 -17.87 24.02 6.53
C ASN A 12 -17.07 23.27 5.43
N VAL A 13 -15.96 23.84 4.95
CA VAL A 13 -15.05 23.20 3.98
C VAL A 13 -13.68 22.97 4.62
N TYR A 14 -13.36 21.71 4.89
CA TYR A 14 -12.12 21.30 5.54
C TYR A 14 -11.17 20.63 4.55
N GLN A 15 -9.87 20.86 4.76
CA GLN A 15 -8.81 20.25 3.98
C GLN A 15 -7.64 19.85 4.88
N ALA A 16 -6.87 18.86 4.44
CA ALA A 16 -5.68 18.42 5.15
C ALA A 16 -4.68 19.58 5.35
N ALA A 17 -4.05 19.58 6.53
CA ALA A 17 -3.01 20.53 6.85
C ALA A 17 -1.79 20.36 5.93
N ASN A 18 -1.07 21.46 5.71
CA ASN A 18 0.19 21.41 4.97
C ASN A 18 1.23 20.62 5.79
N ALA A 19 2.10 19.89 5.10
CA ALA A 19 3.24 19.23 5.74
C ALA A 19 4.13 20.25 6.48
N PRO A 20 4.76 19.85 7.59
CA PRO A 20 5.57 20.76 8.41
C PRO A 20 6.80 21.27 7.63
N ILE A 21 7.43 22.32 8.18
CA ILE A 21 8.65 22.90 7.60
C ILE A 21 9.72 21.81 7.45
N GLY A 22 10.36 21.74 6.29
CA GLY A 22 11.31 20.67 5.92
C GLY A 22 10.68 19.50 5.16
N TYR A 23 9.36 19.36 5.19
CA TYR A 23 8.59 18.33 4.46
C TYR A 23 7.49 18.93 3.57
N SER A 24 7.47 20.25 3.38
CA SER A 24 6.43 20.97 2.63
C SER A 24 6.44 20.67 1.14
N MET A 25 7.56 20.21 0.57
CA MET A 25 7.70 19.84 -0.83
C MET A 25 8.17 18.40 -0.98
N CYS A 26 7.58 17.68 -1.95
CA CYS A 26 7.97 16.32 -2.28
C CYS A 26 9.38 16.29 -2.89
N PRO A 27 10.32 15.47 -2.38
CA PRO A 27 11.70 15.41 -2.90
C PRO A 27 11.80 14.75 -4.28
N ILE A 28 10.71 14.15 -4.78
CA ILE A 28 10.68 13.45 -6.08
C ILE A 28 10.07 14.35 -7.15
N CYS A 29 8.90 14.94 -6.89
CA CYS A 29 8.14 15.72 -7.89
C CYS A 29 7.99 17.21 -7.57
N SER A 30 8.56 17.70 -6.47
CA SER A 30 8.49 19.11 -6.01
C SER A 30 7.08 19.66 -5.74
N SER A 31 6.05 18.80 -5.70
CA SER A 31 4.68 19.20 -5.36
C SER A 31 4.52 19.48 -3.87
N ASN A 32 3.56 20.33 -3.50
CA ASN A 32 3.24 20.63 -2.10
C ASN A 32 2.70 19.39 -1.37
N CYS A 33 3.30 19.05 -0.22
CA CYS A 33 2.88 17.92 0.60
C CYS A 33 1.85 18.32 1.67
N LYS A 34 0.99 17.37 2.01
CA LYS A 34 -0.01 17.45 3.08
C LYS A 34 0.32 16.44 4.17
N ILE A 35 -0.07 16.74 5.39
CA ILE A 35 -0.02 15.76 6.49
C ILE A 35 -1.20 14.80 6.31
N GLY A 36 -0.91 13.50 6.32
CA GLY A 36 -1.91 12.45 6.51
C GLY A 36 -1.68 11.77 7.85
N GLY A 37 -2.72 11.56 8.65
CA GLY A 37 -2.65 10.81 9.91
C GLY A 37 -3.23 11.55 11.12
N PRO A 38 -3.06 10.99 12.35
CA PRO A 38 -2.23 9.84 12.71
C PRO A 38 -2.72 8.52 12.12
N VAL A 39 -1.81 7.56 11.96
CA VAL A 39 -2.08 6.23 11.38
C VAL A 39 -1.42 5.14 12.22
N TRP A 40 -2.00 3.94 12.20
CA TRP A 40 -1.33 2.75 12.68
C TRP A 40 -0.21 2.37 11.70
N SER A 41 1.02 2.27 12.18
CA SER A 41 2.20 1.97 11.36
C SER A 41 2.75 0.56 11.52
N ASP A 42 2.28 -0.17 12.53
CA ASP A 42 2.71 -1.55 12.81
C ASP A 42 1.97 -2.55 11.92
N SER A 43 2.33 -3.83 12.00
CA SER A 43 1.67 -4.89 11.23
C SER A 43 0.16 -4.87 11.45
N ILE A 44 -0.59 -4.94 10.35
CA ILE A 44 -2.05 -5.10 10.36
C ILE A 44 -2.47 -6.57 10.28
N HIS A 45 -1.50 -7.48 10.12
CA HIS A 45 -1.72 -8.91 9.90
C HIS A 45 -1.19 -9.73 11.07
N ASN A 46 -1.98 -10.73 11.48
CA ASN A 46 -1.55 -11.80 12.35
C ASN A 46 -1.57 -13.11 11.55
N PHE A 47 -0.39 -13.55 11.08
CA PHE A 47 -0.29 -14.70 10.16
C PHE A 47 -0.67 -16.03 10.80
N ASP A 48 -0.51 -16.19 12.11
CA ASP A 48 -0.96 -17.39 12.83
C ASP A 48 -2.49 -17.49 12.77
N PHE A 49 -3.17 -16.39 13.03
CA PHE A 49 -4.63 -16.31 12.94
C PHE A 49 -5.12 -16.53 11.50
N ILE A 50 -4.48 -15.90 10.52
CA ILE A 50 -4.82 -16.08 9.09
C ILE A 50 -4.67 -17.55 8.68
N SER A 51 -3.59 -18.21 9.13
CA SER A 51 -3.35 -19.63 8.83
C SER A 51 -4.45 -20.53 9.41
N LEU A 52 -4.93 -20.23 10.62
CA LEU A 52 -6.08 -20.91 11.23
C LEU A 52 -7.36 -20.69 10.43
N CYS A 53 -7.63 -19.45 9.99
CA CYS A 53 -8.78 -19.13 9.15
C CYS A 53 -8.76 -19.90 7.82
N ILE A 54 -7.61 -19.96 7.14
CA ILE A 54 -7.49 -20.71 5.88
C ILE A 54 -7.78 -22.19 6.10
N LYS A 55 -7.29 -22.78 7.20
CA LYS A 55 -7.52 -24.18 7.55
C LYS A 55 -9.01 -24.47 7.80
N GLU A 56 -9.66 -23.59 8.57
CA GLU A 56 -11.10 -23.71 8.88
C GLU A 56 -11.93 -23.63 7.59
N VAL A 57 -11.70 -22.59 6.78
CA VAL A 57 -12.50 -22.33 5.57
C VAL A 57 -12.37 -23.50 4.60
N LYS A 58 -11.17 -24.09 4.49
CA LYS A 58 -10.92 -25.30 3.68
C LYS A 58 -11.61 -26.55 4.22
N ALA A 59 -11.74 -26.70 5.54
CA ALA A 59 -12.42 -27.84 6.16
C ALA A 59 -13.94 -27.77 6.00
N ASN A 60 -14.52 -26.58 6.06
CA ASN A 60 -15.97 -26.37 6.13
C ASN A 60 -16.56 -25.67 4.88
N LYS A 61 -16.16 -26.11 3.69
CA LYS A 61 -16.53 -25.46 2.41
C LYS A 61 -18.04 -25.27 2.20
N SER A 62 -18.87 -26.20 2.68
CA SER A 62 -20.33 -26.18 2.51
C SER A 62 -21.01 -25.10 3.35
N ILE A 63 -20.37 -24.64 4.43
CA ILE A 63 -20.89 -23.58 5.30
C ILE A 63 -20.77 -22.21 4.62
N TYR A 64 -19.68 -22.01 3.86
CA TYR A 64 -19.36 -20.75 3.22
C TYR A 64 -19.83 -20.70 1.77
N GLY A 65 -20.98 -20.06 1.51
CA GLY A 65 -21.50 -19.87 0.15
C GLY A 65 -20.54 -19.15 -0.81
N THR A 66 -19.58 -18.39 -0.28
CA THR A 66 -18.52 -17.69 -1.04
C THR A 66 -17.13 -18.23 -0.74
N PHE A 67 -17.01 -19.51 -0.35
CA PHE A 67 -15.77 -20.20 0.02
C PHE A 67 -14.56 -19.80 -0.84
N ARG A 68 -14.67 -19.91 -2.18
CA ARG A 68 -13.55 -19.62 -3.11
C ARG A 68 -13.05 -18.18 -3.00
N ARG A 69 -13.95 -17.21 -2.76
CA ARG A 69 -13.59 -15.80 -2.60
C ARG A 69 -12.88 -15.56 -1.27
N ILE A 70 -13.37 -16.17 -0.19
CA ILE A 70 -12.77 -16.05 1.14
C ILE A 70 -11.38 -16.69 1.14
N GLU A 71 -11.25 -17.90 0.63
CA GLU A 71 -9.96 -18.60 0.48
C GLU A 71 -8.97 -17.76 -0.34
N GLY A 72 -9.40 -17.22 -1.48
CA GLY A 72 -8.55 -16.36 -2.31
C GLY A 72 -8.10 -15.09 -1.58
N LEU A 73 -9.02 -14.41 -0.87
CA LEU A 73 -8.69 -13.20 -0.10
C LEU A 73 -7.70 -13.50 1.03
N LEU A 74 -7.95 -14.54 1.81
CA LEU A 74 -7.05 -14.94 2.91
C LEU A 74 -5.67 -15.37 2.38
N SER A 75 -5.62 -16.01 1.21
CA SER A 75 -4.35 -16.38 0.58
C SER A 75 -3.54 -15.13 0.19
N VAL A 76 -4.19 -14.13 -0.40
CA VAL A 76 -3.53 -12.84 -0.72
C VAL A 76 -3.02 -12.15 0.55
N ILE A 77 -3.81 -12.13 1.62
CA ILE A 77 -3.41 -11.57 2.91
C ILE A 77 -2.20 -12.33 3.48
N GLY A 78 -2.19 -13.66 3.38
CA GLY A 78 -1.10 -14.51 3.88
C GLY A 78 0.23 -14.33 3.14
N GLU A 79 0.21 -13.83 1.90
CA GLU A 79 1.40 -13.54 1.09
C GLU A 79 1.79 -12.05 1.13
N GLU A 80 1.01 -11.20 1.80
CA GLU A 80 1.23 -9.76 1.82
C GLU A 80 2.38 -9.35 2.76
N LEU A 81 3.24 -8.43 2.31
CA LEU A 81 4.36 -7.95 3.12
C LEU A 81 3.86 -7.26 4.42
N PRO A 82 4.29 -7.72 5.61
CA PRO A 82 3.84 -7.15 6.89
C PRO A 82 4.59 -5.86 7.26
N ASP A 83 5.89 -5.81 7.00
CA ASP A 83 6.77 -4.71 7.41
C ASP A 83 6.76 -3.52 6.43
N THR A 84 5.80 -3.51 5.50
CA THR A 84 5.60 -2.43 4.54
C THR A 84 4.21 -1.82 4.74
N PRO A 85 4.12 -0.63 5.38
CA PRO A 85 2.87 0.08 5.50
C PRO A 85 2.45 0.64 4.14
N PHE A 86 1.14 0.75 3.91
CA PHE A 86 0.53 1.22 2.67
C PHE A 86 0.90 0.37 1.44
N TYR A 87 0.51 0.82 0.25
CA TYR A 87 0.69 0.13 -1.02
C TYR A 87 0.80 1.14 -2.17
N TYR A 88 1.31 0.66 -3.31
CA TYR A 88 1.36 1.41 -4.56
C TYR A 88 0.28 0.90 -5.51
N VAL A 89 -0.34 1.84 -6.22
CA VAL A 89 -1.19 1.54 -7.38
C VAL A 89 -0.37 1.87 -8.61
N PRO A 90 -0.01 0.88 -9.45
CA PRO A 90 0.81 1.11 -10.64
C PRO A 90 0.27 2.24 -11.51
N ASP A 91 -1.03 2.24 -11.82
CA ASP A 91 -1.63 3.26 -12.69
C ASP A 91 -1.44 4.69 -12.15
N ASP A 92 -1.64 4.88 -10.84
CA ASP A 92 -1.44 6.17 -10.19
C ASP A 92 0.05 6.58 -10.23
N MET A 93 0.96 5.63 -9.99
CA MET A 93 2.40 5.85 -10.03
C MET A 93 2.89 6.25 -11.44
N PHE A 94 2.48 5.50 -12.46
CA PHE A 94 2.88 5.73 -13.85
C PHE A 94 2.21 6.98 -14.45
N SER A 95 1.02 7.36 -13.98
CA SER A 95 0.37 8.63 -14.32
C SER A 95 1.21 9.84 -13.91
N VAL A 96 1.80 9.82 -12.70
CA VAL A 96 2.64 10.91 -12.19
C VAL A 96 3.87 11.15 -13.09
N ILE A 97 4.50 10.08 -13.57
CA ILE A 97 5.69 10.15 -14.45
C ILE A 97 5.33 10.21 -15.95
N ARG A 98 4.03 10.29 -16.28
CA ARG A 98 3.50 10.35 -17.66
C ARG A 98 4.01 9.23 -18.56
N SER A 99 4.00 8.00 -18.04
CA SER A 99 4.40 6.80 -18.77
C SER A 99 3.28 5.76 -18.76
N SER A 100 3.33 4.80 -19.69
CA SER A 100 2.40 3.67 -19.69
C SER A 100 2.68 2.71 -18.54
N THR A 101 1.63 2.22 -17.88
CA THR A 101 1.78 1.19 -16.85
C THR A 101 2.27 -0.12 -17.48
N PRO A 102 3.43 -0.67 -17.07
CA PRO A 102 3.88 -1.97 -17.53
C PRO A 102 3.01 -3.10 -16.96
N PRO A 103 3.01 -4.29 -17.59
CA PRO A 103 2.36 -5.47 -17.03
C PRO A 103 2.85 -5.76 -15.61
N SER A 104 1.93 -6.14 -14.71
CA SER A 104 2.25 -6.41 -13.31
C SER A 104 3.38 -7.43 -13.15
N LEU A 105 3.40 -8.50 -13.96
CA LEU A 105 4.47 -9.50 -13.93
C LEU A 105 5.85 -8.92 -14.24
N GLU A 106 5.97 -8.02 -15.21
CA GLU A 106 7.23 -7.35 -15.54
C GLU A 106 7.67 -6.44 -14.40
N LEU A 107 6.74 -5.69 -13.82
CA LEU A 107 7.01 -4.82 -12.67
C LEU A 107 7.54 -5.61 -11.47
N HIS A 108 6.86 -6.70 -11.09
CA HIS A 108 7.29 -7.58 -10.01
C HIS A 108 8.65 -8.24 -10.30
N SER A 109 8.87 -8.69 -11.54
CA SER A 109 10.14 -9.29 -11.95
C SER A 109 11.31 -8.29 -11.91
N ALA A 110 11.05 -7.02 -12.26
CA ALA A 110 12.05 -5.97 -12.17
C ALA A 110 12.45 -5.69 -10.71
N PHE A 111 11.49 -5.60 -9.80
CA PHE A 111 11.79 -5.47 -8.37
C PHE A 111 12.57 -6.67 -7.83
N ALA A 112 12.19 -7.89 -8.21
CA ALA A 112 12.91 -9.10 -7.81
C ALA A 112 14.36 -9.11 -8.30
N HIS A 113 14.61 -8.74 -9.57
CA HIS A 113 15.97 -8.60 -10.11
C HIS A 113 16.82 -7.56 -9.36
N LEU A 114 16.19 -6.51 -8.82
CA LEU A 114 16.84 -5.49 -8.00
C LEU A 114 17.01 -5.91 -6.53
N GLY A 115 16.58 -7.13 -6.16
CA GLY A 115 16.67 -7.67 -4.80
C GLY A 115 15.61 -7.12 -3.83
N TYR A 116 14.54 -6.53 -4.35
CA TYR A 116 13.42 -6.05 -3.54
C TYR A 116 12.31 -7.10 -3.47
N LEU A 117 11.65 -7.15 -2.31
CA LEU A 117 10.48 -7.98 -2.09
C LEU A 117 9.25 -7.24 -2.61
N THR A 118 8.32 -7.99 -3.18
CA THR A 118 7.02 -7.47 -3.58
C THR A 118 5.91 -8.44 -3.23
N SER A 119 4.74 -7.92 -2.86
CA SER A 119 3.51 -8.70 -2.73
C SER A 119 2.34 -7.95 -3.34
N TYR A 120 1.27 -8.66 -3.67
CA TYR A 120 -0.03 -8.00 -3.86
C TYR A 120 -0.57 -7.49 -2.52
N THR A 121 -1.60 -6.65 -2.57
CA THR A 121 -2.35 -6.23 -1.37
C THR A 121 -3.81 -6.61 -1.48
N HIS A 122 -4.41 -6.99 -0.35
CA HIS A 122 -5.85 -7.23 -0.25
C HIS A 122 -6.66 -5.93 -0.35
N CYS A 123 -6.05 -4.77 -0.11
CA CYS A 123 -6.75 -3.48 -0.05
C CYS A 123 -7.25 -2.99 -1.41
N LYS A 124 -6.57 -3.32 -2.51
CA LYS A 124 -6.92 -2.85 -3.86
C LYS A 124 -6.40 -3.79 -4.95
N LYS A 125 -7.26 -4.08 -5.93
CA LYS A 125 -6.90 -4.89 -7.09
C LYS A 125 -5.74 -4.23 -7.86
N ASN A 126 -4.79 -5.05 -8.31
CA ASN A 126 -3.58 -4.63 -9.05
C ASN A 126 -2.65 -3.67 -8.28
N ALA A 127 -2.89 -3.44 -6.99
CA ALA A 127 -1.96 -2.73 -6.14
C ALA A 127 -0.94 -3.71 -5.53
N PHE A 128 0.22 -3.19 -5.16
CA PHE A 128 1.30 -4.00 -4.61
C PHE A 128 2.03 -3.28 -3.48
N LYS A 129 2.65 -4.07 -2.61
CA LYS A 129 3.62 -3.61 -1.61
C LYS A 129 5.02 -3.92 -2.09
N THR A 130 5.98 -3.10 -1.67
CA THR A 130 7.40 -3.35 -1.91
C THR A 130 8.25 -2.75 -0.80
N ASN A 131 9.36 -3.40 -0.46
CA ASN A 131 10.38 -2.83 0.41
C ASN A 131 11.37 -1.92 -0.35
N ALA A 132 11.16 -1.72 -1.66
CA ALA A 132 11.94 -0.78 -2.45
C ALA A 132 11.72 0.66 -1.94
N PRO A 133 12.79 1.47 -1.78
CA PRO A 133 12.65 2.86 -1.39
C PRO A 133 11.95 3.67 -2.50
N SER A 134 11.09 4.62 -2.12
CA SER A 134 10.44 5.53 -3.07
C SER A 134 11.42 6.39 -3.88
N LYS A 135 12.65 6.56 -3.38
CA LYS A 135 13.75 7.19 -4.10
C LYS A 135 14.66 6.09 -4.65
N GLY A 136 14.86 6.08 -5.96
CA GLY A 136 15.83 5.17 -6.59
C GLY A 136 17.23 5.34 -5.99
N LYS A 137 17.99 4.24 -5.91
CA LYS A 137 19.44 4.35 -5.70
C LYS A 137 20.01 5.06 -6.93
N ASN A 138 20.94 6.01 -6.74
CA ASN A 138 21.74 6.51 -7.85
C ASN A 138 22.52 5.33 -8.40
N VAL A 139 22.03 4.69 -9.45
CA VAL A 139 22.80 3.74 -10.23
C VAL A 139 23.69 4.61 -11.12
N LEU A 140 24.98 4.62 -10.79
CA LEU A 140 26.03 5.23 -11.59
C LEU A 140 26.09 4.59 -12.98
#